data_AF-A0AA96IVI4-F1
#
_entry.id   AF-A0AA96IVI4-F1
#
_cell.length_a   1.000
_cell.length_b   1.000
_cell.length_c   1.000
_cell.angle_alpha   90.00
_cell.angle_beta   90.00
_cell.angle_gamma   90.00
#
_symmetry.space_group_name_H-M   'P 1'
#
loop_
_entity.id
_entity.type
_entity.pdbx_description
1 polymer ?
#
loop_
_entity_poly.entity_id
_entity_poly.type
_entity_poly.pdbx_seq_one_letter_code
_entity_poly.pdbx_strand_id
1 'polypeptide(L)'
;MFELIVIVMAVLALWLVGSLIGLAFKLTFAVVGGVLGAMGALFGLLFGGLALLIAAPLVLLALLPALLPMLLLAALVWLVVRASRSTPQPTRTAH
;
A
#
# COMPACT_ATOMS: atom_id res chain seq x y z
N MET A 1 -17.44 -23.41 -52.93
CA MET A 1 -17.55 -23.97 -51.56
C MET A 1 -16.18 -24.32 -51.01
N PHE A 2 -15.40 -25.19 -51.67
CA PHE A 2 -14.06 -25.62 -51.21
C PHE A 2 -13.04 -24.48 -51.10
N GLU A 3 -12.96 -23.59 -52.08
CA GLU A 3 -12.03 -22.43 -52.04
C GLU A 3 -12.28 -21.53 -50.82
N LEU A 4 -13.55 -21.34 -50.47
CA LEU A 4 -13.95 -20.52 -49.33
C LEU A 4 -13.53 -21.18 -48.01
N ILE A 5 -13.60 -22.51 -47.92
CA ILE A 5 -13.08 -23.29 -46.78
C ILE A 5 -11.56 -23.13 -46.67
N VAL A 6 -10.82 -23.23 -47.78
CA VAL A 6 -9.36 -23.07 -47.79
C VAL A 6 -8.96 -21.67 -47.31
N ILE A 7 -9.64 -20.63 -47.79
CA ILE A 7 -9.39 -19.25 -47.37
C ILE A 7 -9.68 -19.08 -45.86
N VAL A 8 -10.81 -19.58 -45.38
CA VAL A 8 -11.17 -19.50 -43.95
C VAL A 8 -10.13 -20.22 -43.08
N MET A 9 -9.67 -21.41 -43.49
CA MET A 9 -8.62 -22.15 -42.76
C MET A 9 -7.30 -21.39 -42.74
N ALA A 10 -6.89 -20.78 -43.85
CA ALA A 10 -5.68 -19.97 -43.92
C ALA A 10 -5.76 -18.74 -43.00
N VAL A 11 -6.91 -18.05 -42.98
CA VAL A 11 -7.15 -16.89 -42.09
C VAL A 11 -7.11 -17.32 -40.61
N LEU A 12 -7.76 -18.41 -40.25
CA LEU A 12 -7.77 -18.92 -38.88
C LEU A 12 -6.38 -19.38 -38.44
N ALA A 13 -5.61 -20.02 -39.32
CA ALA A 13 -4.23 -20.42 -39.03
C ALA A 13 -3.34 -19.18 -38.79
N LEU A 14 -3.45 -18.16 -39.64
CA LEU A 14 -2.69 -16.92 -39.47
C LEU A 14 -3.09 -16.18 -38.18
N TRP A 15 -4.39 -16.14 -37.88
CA TRP A 15 -4.91 -15.56 -36.64
C TRP A 15 -4.39 -16.30 -35.41
N LEU A 16 -4.39 -17.64 -35.43
CA LEU A 16 -3.92 -18.46 -34.33
C LEU A 16 -2.42 -18.26 -34.09
N VAL A 17 -1.62 -18.21 -35.15
CA VAL A 17 -0.18 -17.92 -35.07
C VAL A 17 0.06 -16.55 -34.45
N GLY A 18 -0.63 -15.52 -34.95
CA GLY A 18 -0.53 -14.17 -34.40
C GLY A 18 -0.95 -14.09 -32.93
N SER A 19 -2.03 -14.76 -32.56
CA SER A 19 -2.50 -14.84 -31.17
C SER A 19 -1.50 -15.56 -30.26
N LEU A 20 -0.86 -16.64 -30.74
CA LEU A 20 0.11 -17.41 -29.97
C LEU A 20 1.39 -16.59 -29.72
N ILE A 21 1.84 -15.84 -30.74
CA ILE A 21 2.96 -14.90 -30.61
C ILE A 21 2.61 -13.80 -29.61
N GLY A 22 1.43 -13.19 -29.74
CA GLY A 22 0.96 -12.15 -28.82
C GLY A 22 0.86 -12.65 -27.37
N LEU A 23 0.39 -13.88 -27.18
CA LEU A 23 0.34 -14.54 -25.87
C LEU A 23 1.74 -14.73 -25.31
N ALA A 24 2.68 -15.24 -26.11
CA ALA A 24 4.07 -15.46 -25.68
C ALA A 24 4.71 -14.14 -25.20
N PHE A 25 4.61 -13.07 -25.99
CA PHE A 25 5.11 -11.76 -25.60
C PHE A 25 4.44 -11.26 -24.32
N LYS A 26 3.11 -11.39 -24.20
CA LYS A 26 2.38 -10.95 -23.02
C LYS A 26 2.86 -11.67 -21.77
N LEU A 27 3.07 -12.99 -21.82
CA LEU A 27 3.62 -13.74 -20.69
C LEU A 27 5.04 -13.31 -20.37
N THR A 28 5.91 -13.18 -21.37
CA THR A 28 7.30 -12.75 -21.15
C THR A 28 7.36 -11.38 -20.50
N PHE A 29 6.63 -10.39 -21.01
CA PHE A 29 6.60 -9.05 -20.42
C PHE A 29 5.93 -9.02 -19.04
N ALA A 30 4.90 -9.84 -18.81
CA ALA A 30 4.29 -9.96 -17.49
C ALA A 30 5.28 -10.52 -16.46
N VAL A 31 6.05 -11.54 -16.82
CA VAL A 31 7.09 -12.12 -15.95
C VAL A 31 8.22 -11.12 -15.71
N VAL A 32 8.77 -10.54 -16.77
CA VAL A 32 9.87 -9.57 -16.67
C VAL A 32 9.43 -8.34 -15.87
N GLY A 33 8.28 -7.77 -16.20
CA GLY A 33 7.71 -6.62 -15.49
C GLY A 33 7.37 -6.96 -14.04
N GLY A 34 6.86 -8.16 -13.78
CA GLY A 34 6.59 -8.66 -12.43
C GLY A 34 7.86 -8.81 -11.59
N VAL A 35 8.93 -9.37 -12.15
CA VAL A 35 10.22 -9.53 -11.46
C VAL A 35 10.86 -8.17 -11.19
N LEU A 36 10.95 -7.30 -12.20
CA LEU A 36 11.50 -5.96 -12.03
C LEU A 36 10.65 -5.12 -11.05
N GLY A 37 9.33 -5.25 -11.11
CA GLY A 37 8.41 -4.62 -10.17
C GLY A 37 8.60 -5.13 -8.74
N ALA A 38 8.75 -6.43 -8.54
CA ALA A 38 9.02 -7.01 -7.23
C ALA A 38 10.38 -6.57 -6.67
N MET A 39 11.43 -6.55 -7.51
CA MET A 39 12.74 -6.03 -7.11
C MET A 39 12.67 -4.55 -6.77
N GLY A 40 12.00 -3.75 -7.60
CA GLY A 40 11.78 -2.32 -7.35
C GLY A 40 11.02 -2.07 -6.06
N ALA A 41 9.97 -2.85 -5.78
CA ALA A 41 9.20 -2.78 -4.54
C ALA A 41 10.05 -3.16 -3.33
N LEU A 42 10.87 -4.22 -3.43
CA LEU A 42 11.74 -4.65 -2.35
C LEU A 42 12.81 -3.60 -2.03
N PHE A 43 13.49 -3.08 -3.05
CA PHE A 43 14.49 -2.02 -2.88
C PHE A 43 13.84 -0.71 -2.43
N GLY A 44 12.68 -0.36 -2.96
CA GLY A 44 11.91 0.81 -2.54
C GLY A 44 11.48 0.71 -1.08
N LEU A 45 11.05 -0.46 -0.62
CA LEU A 45 10.70 -0.69 0.78
C LEU A 45 11.95 -0.66 1.68
N LEU A 46 13.04 -1.29 1.27
CA LEU A 46 14.29 -1.30 2.03
C LEU A 46 14.87 0.12 2.15
N PHE A 47 15.21 0.75 1.02
CA PHE A 47 15.88 2.04 1.03
C PHE A 47 14.92 3.19 1.31
N GLY A 48 13.75 3.20 0.67
CA GLY A 48 12.72 4.21 0.90
C GLY A 48 12.14 4.09 2.31
N GLY A 49 11.88 2.87 2.81
CA GLY A 49 11.42 2.66 4.18
C GLY A 49 12.47 3.07 5.22
N LEU A 50 13.75 2.74 5.01
CA LEU A 50 14.84 3.21 5.87
C LEU A 50 14.96 4.74 5.85
N ALA A 51 14.92 5.34 4.66
CA ALA A 51 14.95 6.79 4.52
C ALA A 51 13.76 7.44 5.24
N LEU A 52 12.56 6.87 5.12
CA LEU A 52 11.35 7.34 5.78
C LEU A 52 11.46 7.15 7.30
N LEU A 53 12.02 6.05 7.79
CA LEU A 53 12.24 5.82 9.22
C LEU A 53 13.18 6.87 9.84
N ILE A 54 14.21 7.27 9.10
CA ILE A 54 15.18 8.30 9.54
C ILE A 54 14.59 9.71 9.38
N ALA A 55 13.91 9.99 8.28
CA ALA A 55 13.37 11.32 7.97
C ALA A 55 12.07 11.62 8.72
N ALA A 56 11.22 10.62 8.99
CA ALA A 56 9.94 10.77 9.68
C ALA A 56 10.04 11.53 11.00
N PRO A 57 10.94 11.21 11.95
CA PRO A 57 11.05 11.97 13.20
C PRO A 57 11.47 13.43 12.95
N LEU A 58 12.33 13.66 11.96
CA LEU A 58 12.79 14.99 11.58
C LEU A 58 11.65 15.82 10.97
N VAL A 59 10.87 15.21 10.09
CA VAL A 59 9.69 15.80 9.46
C VAL A 59 8.61 16.07 10.51
N LEU A 60 8.37 15.13 11.43
CA LEU A 60 7.43 15.29 12.54
C LEU A 60 7.83 16.45 13.46
N LEU A 61 9.13 16.58 13.76
CA LEU A 61 9.66 17.71 14.53
C LEU A 61 9.51 19.04 13.78
N ALA A 62 9.73 19.04 12.46
CA ALA A 62 9.50 20.22 11.63
C ALA A 62 8.01 20.60 11.54
N LEU A 63 7.10 19.62 11.59
CA LEU A 63 5.65 19.81 11.64
C LEU A 63 5.13 20.14 13.05
N LEU A 64 5.98 20.11 14.08
CA LEU A 64 5.59 20.36 15.47
C LEU A 64 4.83 21.68 15.66
N PRO A 65 5.23 22.82 15.05
CA PRO A 65 4.49 24.08 15.20
C PRO A 65 3.06 24.01 14.67
N ALA A 66 2.84 23.27 13.57
CA ALA A 66 1.53 23.07 12.98
C ALA A 66 0.67 22.09 13.80
N LEU A 67 1.29 21.09 14.44
CA LEU A 67 0.62 20.08 15.27
C LEU A 67 0.39 20.55 16.71
N LEU A 68 1.11 21.58 17.16
CA LEU A 68 1.06 22.15 18.52
C LEU A 68 -0.35 22.48 19.02
N PRO A 69 -1.23 23.18 18.25
CA PRO A 69 -2.58 23.48 18.72
C PRO A 69 -3.40 22.20 18.99
N MET A 70 -3.25 21.19 18.14
CA MET A 70 -3.97 19.92 18.29
C MET A 70 -3.44 19.10 19.48
N LEU A 71 -2.12 19.10 19.67
CA LEU A 71 -1.46 18.44 20.82
C LEU A 71 -1.88 19.07 22.15
N LEU A 72 -2.01 20.40 22.21
CA LEU A 72 -2.50 21.11 23.40
C LEU A 72 -3.94 20.74 23.73
N LEU A 73 -4.83 20.68 22.73
CA LEU A 73 -6.21 20.23 22.90
C LEU A 73 -6.27 18.79 23.42
N ALA A 74 -5.48 17.89 22.82
CA ALA A 74 -5.42 16.50 23.27
C ALA A 74 -4.91 16.36 24.71
N ALA A 75 -3.86 17.12 25.08
CA ALA A 75 -3.33 17.15 26.44
C ALA A 75 -4.35 17.69 27.45
N LEU A 76 -5.10 18.74 27.09
CA LEU A 76 -6.15 19.31 27.94
C LEU A 76 -7.27 18.30 28.18
N VAL A 77 -7.78 17.65 27.12
CA VAL A 77 -8.82 16.61 27.24
C VAL A 77 -8.32 15.47 28.12
N TRP A 78 -7.08 15.01 27.92
CA TRP A 78 -6.49 13.97 28.73
C TRP A 78 -6.39 14.36 30.20
N LEU A 79 -5.99 15.60 30.51
CA LEU A 79 -5.91 16.11 31.88
C LEU A 79 -7.28 16.10 32.56
N VAL A 80 -8.33 16.57 31.88
CA VAL A 80 -9.70 16.60 32.39
C VAL A 80 -10.21 15.18 32.66
N VAL A 81 -10.01 14.27 31.71
CA VAL A 81 -10.40 12.86 31.85
C VAL A 81 -9.61 12.18 32.98
N ARG A 82 -8.32 12.48 33.13
CA ARG A 82 -7.49 11.95 34.22
C ARG A 82 -7.96 12.47 35.58
N ALA A 83 -8.22 13.77 35.70
CA ALA A 83 -8.65 14.41 36.94
C ALA A 83 -10.03 13.92 37.40
N SER A 84 -10.95 13.70 36.45
CA SER A 84 -12.29 13.16 36.73
C SER A 84 -12.29 11.69 37.15
N ARG A 85 -11.21 10.94 36.93
CA ARG A 85 -11.07 9.53 37.35
C ARG A 85 -10.55 9.38 38.79
N SER A 86 -10.12 10.45 39.47
CA SER A 86 -9.64 10.41 40.85
C SER A 86 -10.79 10.47 41.86
N THR A 87 -11.60 9.41 41.95
CA THR A 87 -12.33 9.09 43.19
C THR A 87 -12.52 7.58 43.29
N PRO A 88 -11.60 6.85 43.94
CA PRO A 88 -11.95 5.56 44.51
C PRO A 88 -12.98 5.84 45.61
N GLN A 89 -14.24 5.42 45.42
CA GLN A 89 -15.21 5.43 46.50
C GLN A 89 -14.65 4.60 47.66
N PRO A 90 -14.57 5.13 48.88
CA PRO A 90 -14.22 4.30 50.03
C PRO A 90 -15.31 3.24 50.16
N THR A 91 -14.92 1.98 50.00
CA THR A 91 -15.73 0.82 50.36
C THR A 91 -16.12 0.98 51.83
N ARG A 92 -17.35 1.43 52.06
CA ARG A 92 -17.96 1.52 53.38
C ARG A 92 -18.09 0.10 53.93
N THR A 93 -17.10 -0.35 54.70
CA THR A 93 -17.21 -1.56 55.52
C THR A 93 -18.23 -1.26 56.61
N ALA A 94 -19.45 -1.78 56.41
CA ALA A 94 -20.47 -1.81 57.45
C ALA A 94 -20.12 -2.94 58.44
N HIS A 95 -20.02 -2.57 59.72
CA HIS A 95 -20.02 -3.48 60.86
C HIS A 95 -21.43 -4.02 61.12
#